data_AF-A0A9W4TEL2-F1
#
_entry.id   AF-A0A9W4TEL2-F1
#
_cell.length_a   1.000
_cell.length_b   1.000
_cell.length_c   1.000
_cell.angle_alpha   90.00
_cell.angle_beta   90.00
_cell.angle_gamma   90.00
#
_symmetry.space_group_name_H-M   'P 1'
#
loop_
_entity.id
_entity.type
_entity.pdbx_description
1 polymer ?
#
loop_
_entity_poly.entity_id
_entity_poly.type
_entity_poly.pdbx_seq_one_letter_code
_entity_poly.pdbx_strand_id
1 'polypeptide(L)'
;MKTIKQLNTFAIGLPFLILITYPIAKEGAFFFSLLSTILTGIIQVLIGIKMILKEPHNRYLQIYIIGVLLYFAVYFISSYFRIYQILDNFLLAVPPLLAIYLSVLIYKKENL
;
A
#
# COMPACT_ATOMS: atom_id res chain seq x y z
N MET A 1 4.81 -2.59 -18.37
CA MET A 1 3.69 -2.26 -17.45
C MET A 1 3.12 -3.50 -16.79
N LYS A 2 2.99 -4.62 -17.51
CA LYS A 2 2.51 -5.92 -17.01
C LYS A 2 3.06 -6.35 -15.63
N THR A 3 4.38 -6.34 -15.43
CA THR A 3 4.99 -6.73 -14.14
C THR A 3 4.61 -5.80 -12.99
N ILE A 4 4.54 -4.49 -13.23
CA ILE A 4 4.13 -3.50 -12.22
C ILE A 4 2.67 -3.70 -11.84
N LYS A 5 1.80 -3.94 -12.83
CA LYS A 5 0.39 -4.28 -12.63
C LYS A 5 0.23 -5.53 -11.77
N GLN A 6 0.89 -6.63 -12.15
CA GLN A 6 0.83 -7.90 -11.41
C GLN A 6 1.29 -7.73 -9.96
N LEU A 7 2.41 -7.03 -9.74
CA LEU A 7 2.94 -6.78 -8.40
C LEU A 7 1.98 -5.91 -7.56
N ASN A 8 1.37 -4.89 -8.17
CA ASN A 8 0.39 -4.05 -7.49
C ASN A 8 -0.89 -4.82 -7.14
N THR A 9 -1.39 -5.65 -8.06
CA THR A 9 -2.54 -6.54 -7.82
C THR A 9 -2.25 -7.53 -6.69
N PHE A 10 -1.05 -8.11 -6.66
CA PHE A 10 -0.61 -8.95 -5.56
C PHE A 10 -0.60 -8.19 -4.23
N ALA A 11 -0.05 -6.96 -4.22
CA ALA A 11 0.02 -6.14 -3.01
C ALA A 11 -1.36 -5.74 -2.47
N ILE A 12 -2.35 -5.51 -3.34
CA ILE A 12 -3.75 -5.29 -2.93
C ILE A 12 -4.31 -6.59 -2.35
N GLY A 13 -4.16 -7.70 -3.06
CA GLY A 13 -4.81 -8.96 -2.72
C GLY A 13 -4.28 -9.59 -1.44
N LEU A 14 -2.98 -9.44 -1.14
CA LEU A 14 -2.31 -10.17 -0.08
C LEU A 14 -2.99 -10.03 1.31
N PRO A 15 -3.29 -8.83 1.84
CA PRO A 15 -4.00 -8.70 3.12
C PRO A 15 -5.36 -9.39 3.11
N PHE A 16 -6.15 -9.21 2.06
CA PHE A 16 -7.49 -9.81 1.97
C PHE A 16 -7.43 -11.34 1.85
N LEU A 17 -6.49 -11.87 1.06
CA LEU A 17 -6.30 -13.31 0.92
C LEU A 17 -5.93 -13.97 2.25
N ILE A 18 -5.08 -13.32 3.05
CA ILE A 18 -4.76 -13.80 4.39
C ILE A 18 -5.98 -13.69 5.30
N LEU A 19 -6.69 -12.56 5.28
CA LEU A 19 -7.85 -12.33 6.14
C LEU A 19 -8.99 -13.33 5.89
N ILE A 20 -9.19 -13.78 4.64
CA ILE A 20 -10.18 -14.82 4.30
C ILE A 20 -9.93 -16.14 5.05
N THR A 21 -8.70 -16.41 5.48
CA THR A 21 -8.38 -17.63 6.26
C THR A 21 -8.79 -17.56 7.73
N TYR A 22 -9.32 -16.42 8.19
CA TYR A 22 -9.74 -16.19 9.57
C TYR A 22 -10.67 -17.26 10.17
N PRO A 23 -11.66 -17.84 9.46
CA PRO A 23 -12.50 -18.88 10.03
C PRO A 23 -11.72 -20.10 10.56
N ILE A 24 -10.56 -20.39 9.95
CA ILE A 24 -9.69 -21.53 10.25
C ILE A 24 -8.53 -21.11 11.16
N ALA A 25 -7.77 -20.08 10.76
CA ALA A 25 -6.54 -19.65 11.44
C ALA A 25 -6.77 -18.60 12.55
N LYS A 26 -8.03 -18.17 12.76
CA LYS A 26 -8.47 -17.26 13.84
C LYS A 26 -7.62 -15.99 13.93
N GLU A 27 -7.25 -15.60 15.15
CA GLU A 27 -6.46 -14.40 15.44
C GLU A 27 -5.13 -14.36 14.67
N GLY A 28 -4.51 -15.52 14.42
CA GLY A 28 -3.30 -15.60 13.61
C GLY A 28 -3.49 -15.01 12.21
N ALA A 29 -4.60 -15.32 11.54
CA ALA A 29 -4.92 -14.74 10.23
C ALA A 29 -5.10 -13.22 10.30
N PHE A 30 -5.73 -12.72 11.37
CA PHE A 30 -5.90 -11.29 11.57
C PHE A 30 -4.55 -10.57 11.73
N PHE A 31 -3.67 -11.08 12.61
CA PHE A 31 -2.33 -10.53 12.80
C PHE A 31 -1.47 -10.60 11.53
N PHE A 32 -1.45 -11.73 10.83
CA PHE A 32 -0.70 -11.86 9.58
C PHE A 32 -1.27 -10.98 8.45
N SER A 33 -2.60 -10.80 8.40
CA SER A 33 -3.23 -9.86 7.47
C SER A 33 -2.74 -8.44 7.74
N LEU A 34 -2.71 -7.99 8.99
CA LEU A 34 -2.19 -6.67 9.36
C LEU A 34 -0.69 -6.53 9.06
N LEU A 35 0.13 -7.52 9.38
CA LEU A 35 1.56 -7.50 9.03
C LEU A 35 1.77 -7.40 7.51
N SER A 36 0.91 -8.05 6.72
CA SER A 36 1.00 -7.97 5.27
C SER A 36 0.69 -6.59 4.69
N THR A 37 -0.05 -5.72 5.39
CA THR A 37 -0.27 -4.34 4.93
C THR A 37 1.01 -3.51 4.97
N ILE A 38 1.93 -3.81 5.91
CA ILE A 38 3.28 -3.23 5.95
C ILE A 38 4.05 -3.63 4.70
N LEU A 39 4.00 -4.93 4.34
CA LEU A 39 4.62 -5.44 3.12
C LEU A 39 4.00 -4.79 1.86
N THR A 40 2.67 -4.62 1.81
CA THR A 40 1.98 -3.87 0.76
C THR A 40 2.55 -2.45 0.65
N GLY A 41 2.73 -1.75 1.78
CA GLY A 41 3.34 -0.41 1.80
C GLY A 41 4.75 -0.38 1.22
N ILE A 42 5.61 -1.35 1.56
CA ILE A 42 6.96 -1.45 1.01
C ILE A 42 6.90 -1.66 -0.51
N ILE A 43 6.02 -2.53 -0.99
CA ILE A 43 5.81 -2.73 -2.43
C ILE A 43 5.36 -1.44 -3.10
N GLN A 44 4.46 -0.67 -2.47
CA GLN A 44 3.99 0.63 -2.97
C GLN A 44 5.15 1.64 -3.13
N VAL A 45 6.10 1.69 -2.20
CA VAL A 45 7.32 2.52 -2.31
C VAL A 45 8.13 2.12 -3.53
N LEU A 46 8.44 0.83 -3.68
CA LEU A 46 9.27 0.33 -4.78
C LEU A 46 8.65 0.60 -6.15
N ILE A 47 7.34 0.35 -6.28
CA ILE A 47 6.62 0.62 -7.53
C ILE A 47 6.56 2.13 -7.78
N GLY A 48 6.29 2.93 -6.75
CA GLY A 48 6.21 4.39 -6.86
C GLY A 48 7.50 5.03 -7.34
N ILE A 49 8.62 4.66 -6.74
CA ILE A 49 9.96 5.10 -7.17
C ILE A 49 10.19 4.71 -8.63
N LYS A 50 9.93 3.46 -8.99
CA LYS A 50 10.12 3.00 -10.37
C LYS A 50 9.25 3.77 -11.38
N MET A 51 8.02 4.11 -11.02
CA MET A 51 7.10 4.83 -11.91
C MET A 51 7.46 6.31 -12.03
N ILE A 52 7.80 6.99 -10.93
CA ILE A 52 8.16 8.41 -10.97
C ILE A 52 9.49 8.65 -11.70
N LEU A 53 10.45 7.73 -11.58
CA LEU A 53 11.71 7.82 -12.35
C LEU A 53 11.47 7.72 -13.86
N LYS A 54 10.45 6.98 -14.27
CA LYS A 54 10.08 6.87 -15.70
C LYS A 54 9.32 8.09 -16.20
N GLU A 55 8.46 8.67 -15.38
CA GLU A 55 7.60 9.80 -15.73
C GLU A 55 7.61 10.89 -14.64
N PRO A 56 8.74 11.60 -14.50
CA PRO A 56 8.94 12.52 -13.37
C PRO A 56 7.98 13.70 -13.38
N HIS A 57 7.45 14.09 -14.54
CA HIS A 57 6.54 15.22 -14.71
C HIS A 57 5.04 14.85 -14.54
N ASN A 58 4.73 13.57 -14.33
CA ASN A 58 3.34 13.13 -14.16
C ASN A 58 2.84 13.49 -12.75
N ARG A 59 2.00 14.53 -12.65
CA ARG A 59 1.46 15.03 -11.36
C ARG A 59 0.74 13.97 -10.56
N TYR A 60 0.04 13.02 -11.20
CA TYR A 60 -0.66 11.94 -10.48
C TYR A 60 0.32 10.97 -9.81
N LEU A 61 1.46 10.68 -10.46
CA LEU A 61 2.52 9.87 -9.86
C LEU A 61 3.28 10.61 -8.76
N GLN A 62 3.43 11.93 -8.88
CA GLN A 62 3.99 12.77 -7.81
C GLN A 62 3.10 12.74 -6.57
N ILE A 63 1.78 12.95 -6.73
CA ILE A 63 0.82 12.86 -5.61
C ILE A 63 0.86 11.46 -4.98
N TYR A 64 0.89 10.42 -5.80
CA TYR A 64 1.01 9.05 -5.32
C TYR A 64 2.25 8.84 -4.44
N ILE A 65 3.45 9.19 -4.93
CA ILE A 65 4.69 8.95 -4.17
C ILE A 65 4.76 9.82 -2.91
N ILE A 66 4.25 11.06 -2.96
CA ILE A 66 4.12 11.92 -1.77
C ILE A 66 3.22 11.24 -0.74
N GLY A 67 2.08 10.69 -1.16
CA GLY A 67 1.16 9.97 -0.28
C GLY A 67 1.80 8.75 0.38
N VAL A 68 2.57 7.97 -0.38
CA VAL A 68 3.33 6.82 0.14
C VAL A 68 4.38 7.26 1.17
N LEU A 69 5.17 8.28 0.86
CA LEU A 69 6.21 8.79 1.77
C LEU A 69 5.60 9.39 3.04
N LEU A 70 4.50 10.13 2.90
CA LEU A 70 3.77 10.73 4.02
C LEU A 70 3.19 9.64 4.94
N TYR A 71 2.65 8.57 4.38
CA TYR A 71 2.21 7.42 5.17
C TYR A 71 3.34 6.87 6.06
N PHE A 72 4.50 6.57 5.47
CA PHE A 72 5.63 6.04 6.24
C PHE A 72 6.18 7.04 7.26
N ALA A 73 6.22 8.34 6.93
CA ALA A 73 6.62 9.38 7.86
C ALA A 73 5.68 9.46 9.07
N VAL A 74 4.37 9.46 8.85
CA VAL A 74 3.37 9.47 9.93
C VAL A 74 3.50 8.18 10.75
N TYR A 75 3.60 7.02 10.12
CA TYR A 75 3.77 5.74 10.81
C TYR A 75 5.01 5.74 11.72
N PHE A 76 6.15 6.22 11.21
CA PHE A 76 7.39 6.30 11.97
C PHE A 76 7.30 7.27 13.16
N ILE A 77 6.72 8.46 12.95
CA ILE A 77 6.52 9.46 14.02
C ILE A 77 5.59 8.90 15.10
N SER A 78 4.44 8.34 14.73
CA SER A 78 3.49 7.75 15.68
C SER A 78 4.13 6.62 16.50
N SER A 79 4.89 5.75 15.84
CA SER A 79 5.62 4.67 16.51
C SER A 79 6.69 5.20 17.47
N TYR A 80 7.43 6.25 17.09
CA TYR A 80 8.49 6.82 17.91
C TYR A 80 7.95 7.50 19.18
N PHE A 81 6.89 8.30 19.04
CA PHE A 81 6.28 9.02 20.17
C PHE A 81 5.28 8.16 20.97
N ARG A 82 5.07 6.89 20.61
CA ARG A 82 4.10 5.98 21.24
C ARG A 82 2.69 6.58 21.30
N ILE A 83 2.31 7.34 20.28
CA ILE A 83 0.98 7.94 20.17
C ILE A 83 0.03 6.84 19.66
N TYR A 84 -0.30 5.89 20.53
CA TYR A 84 -1.23 4.80 20.24
C TYR A 84 -2.66 5.29 20.51
N GLN A 85 -3.29 5.88 19.50
CA GLN A 85 -4.72 6.22 19.49
C GLN A 85 -5.34 5.77 18.17
N ILE A 86 -6.66 5.97 18.03
CA ILE A 86 -7.54 5.66 16.87
C ILE A 86 -6.86 5.74 15.48
N LEU A 87 -5.87 6.61 15.30
CA LEU A 87 -4.99 6.68 14.13
C LEU A 87 -4.42 5.33 13.68
N ASP A 88 -4.01 4.43 14.58
CA ASP A 88 -3.32 3.19 14.21
C ASP A 88 -4.16 2.28 13.31
N ASN A 89 -5.45 2.13 13.62
CA ASN A 89 -6.35 1.30 12.82
C ASN A 89 -6.59 1.90 11.43
N PHE A 90 -6.65 3.22 11.32
CA PHE A 90 -6.76 3.90 10.02
C PHE A 90 -5.49 3.79 9.20
N LEU A 91 -4.31 3.95 9.82
CA LEU A 91 -3.02 3.82 9.14
C LEU A 91 -2.87 2.43 8.51
N LEU A 92 -3.32 1.37 9.17
CA LEU A 92 -3.26 0.01 8.62
C LEU A 92 -4.04 -0.18 7.31
N ALA A 93 -5.07 0.64 7.05
CA ALA A 93 -5.86 0.60 5.82
C ALA A 93 -5.27 1.46 4.68
N VAL A 94 -4.33 2.36 4.96
CA VAL A 94 -3.76 3.28 3.97
C VAL A 94 -2.96 2.56 2.87
N PRO A 95 -2.10 1.56 3.15
CA PRO A 95 -1.33 0.90 2.09
C PRO A 95 -2.20 0.20 1.04
N PRO A 96 -3.23 -0.58 1.41
CA PRO A 96 -4.17 -1.12 0.42
C PRO A 96 -4.90 -0.04 -0.40
N LEU A 97 -5.28 1.08 0.21
CA LEU A 97 -5.94 2.19 -0.49
C LEU A 97 -5.00 2.86 -1.52
N LEU A 98 -3.75 3.09 -1.15
CA LEU A 98 -2.73 3.60 -2.07
C LEU A 98 -2.50 2.64 -3.25
N ALA A 99 -2.51 1.33 -2.98
CA ALA A 99 -2.41 0.31 -4.01
C ALA A 99 -3.61 0.30 -4.96
N ILE A 100 -4.83 0.50 -4.45
CA ILE A 100 -6.03 0.67 -5.27
C ILE A 100 -5.90 1.92 -6.15
N TYR A 101 -5.49 3.06 -5.58
CA TYR A 101 -5.26 4.29 -6.34
C TYR A 101 -4.23 4.08 -7.47
N LEU A 102 -3.13 3.38 -7.17
CA LEU A 102 -2.13 3.07 -8.18
C LEU A 102 -2.69 2.17 -9.30
N SER A 103 -3.60 1.25 -8.99
CA SER A 103 -4.28 0.44 -10.01
C SER A 103 -5.06 1.30 -11.00
N VAL A 104 -5.73 2.35 -10.52
CA VAL A 104 -6.45 3.31 -11.38
C VAL A 104 -5.47 4.01 -12.33
N LEU A 105 -4.31 4.46 -11.82
CA LEU A 105 -3.28 5.10 -12.65
C LEU A 105 -2.71 4.15 -13.71
N ILE A 106 -2.41 2.90 -13.33
CA ILE A 106 -1.91 1.88 -14.25
C ILE A 106 -2.95 1.58 -15.33
N TYR A 107 -4.21 1.39 -14.96
CA TYR A 107 -5.29 1.09 -15.90
C TYR A 107 -5.55 2.24 -16.89
N LYS A 108 -5.60 3.49 -16.40
CA LYS A 108 -5.75 4.66 -17.27
C LYS A 108 -4.64 4.74 -18.30
N LYS A 109 -3.42 4.40 -17.91
CA LYS A 109 -2.25 4.41 -18.80
C LYS A 109 -2.22 3.26 -19.80
N GLU A 110 -2.77 2.10 -19.48
CA GLU A 110 -2.85 0.98 -20.44
C GLU A 110 -3.92 1.21 -21.53
N ASN A 111 -4.87 2.12 -21.30
CA ASN A 111 -5.96 2.45 -22.23
C ASN A 111 -5.82 3.84 -22.90
N LEU A 112 -4.66 4.48 -22.78
CA LEU A 112 -4.27 5.71 -23.48
C LEU A 112 -3.19 5.36 -24.52
#